data_AF-A0A6P8VQL8-F1
#
_entry.id   AF-A0A6P8VQL8-F1
#
_cell.length_a   1.000
_cell.length_b   1.000
_cell.length_c   1.000
_cell.angle_alpha   90.00
_cell.angle_beta   90.00
_cell.angle_gamma   90.00
#
_symmetry.space_group_name_H-M   'P 1'
#
loop_
_entity.id
_entity.type
_entity.pdbx_description
1 polymer ?
#
loop_
_entity_poly.entity_id
_entity_poly.type
_entity_poly.pdbx_seq_one_letter_code
_entity_poly.pdbx_strand_id
1 'polypeptide(L)'
;MDMTKTMNQTDLGRAIAKWKASPASYRIPKRFQFCKPFWPPVLSKKRAAQKTLLQKKNKKKKKKKKKKKKKIKNKKKREDPPHVCPGCSKDISVIEHLSLQGLTFCRATSGMTLDQWLKVNVPKTTGWRLQIKMASAAAGVFPTRRDRTCTLCSQRMTRATGHSMHRPTRQSFCQVSDPQNRTVEQWLTELRGGKTEKEMLRD
;
A
#
# COMPACT_ATOMS: atom_id res chain seq x y z
N MET A 1 15.32 10.75 46.02
CA MET A 1 14.82 9.44 45.56
C MET A 1 15.43 9.18 44.19
N ASP A 2 16.59 8.53 44.20
CA ASP A 2 17.43 8.33 43.02
C ASP A 2 16.96 7.14 42.19
N MET A 3 16.83 7.35 40.88
CA MET A 3 16.44 6.33 39.90
C MET A 3 17.52 6.19 38.83
N THR A 4 18.67 5.64 39.21
CA THR A 4 19.70 5.18 38.27
C THR A 4 19.43 3.73 37.90
N LYS A 5 18.76 3.53 36.76
CA LYS A 5 18.49 2.21 36.19
C LYS A 5 19.72 1.73 35.43
N THR A 6 20.46 0.80 36.05
CA THR A 6 21.63 0.15 35.45
C THR A 6 21.21 -0.71 34.25
N MET A 7 21.75 -0.38 33.07
CA MET A 7 21.71 -1.27 31.90
C MET A 7 22.67 -2.43 32.13
N ASN A 8 22.15 -3.66 32.11
CA ASN A 8 22.94 -4.86 32.30
C ASN A 8 23.92 -5.07 31.12
N GLN A 9 25.20 -5.26 31.43
CA GLN A 9 26.32 -5.45 30.49
C GLN A 9 26.18 -6.68 29.56
N THR A 10 25.24 -7.58 29.83
CA THR A 10 25.07 -8.85 29.11
C THR A 10 24.50 -8.72 27.70
N ASP A 11 23.86 -7.59 27.35
CA ASP A 11 23.26 -7.40 26.02
C ASP A 11 24.24 -6.86 24.95
N LEU A 12 25.39 -6.30 25.35
CA LEU A 12 26.42 -5.82 24.42
C LEU A 12 27.19 -6.97 23.73
N GLY A 13 27.32 -8.13 24.40
CA GLY A 13 28.07 -9.27 23.86
C GLY A 13 27.42 -9.97 22.66
N ARG A 14 26.07 -9.93 22.54
CA ARG A 14 25.35 -10.60 21.44
C ARG A 14 25.37 -9.83 20.12
N ALA A 15 25.68 -8.54 20.13
CA ALA A 15 25.75 -7.73 18.91
C ALA A 15 27.05 -7.97 18.11
N ILE A 16 28.15 -8.30 18.78
CA ILE A 16 29.48 -8.43 18.15
C ILE A 16 29.66 -9.81 17.47
N ALA A 17 28.96 -10.84 17.94
CA ALA A 17 29.08 -12.20 17.39
C ALA A 17 28.47 -12.39 15.99
N LYS A 18 27.68 -11.44 15.47
CA LYS A 18 26.95 -11.59 14.20
C LYS A 18 27.73 -11.13 12.95
N TRP A 19 28.92 -10.56 13.12
CA TRP A 19 29.70 -9.97 12.01
C TRP A 19 30.88 -10.82 11.53
N LYS A 20 31.20 -11.96 12.17
CA LYS A 20 32.41 -12.75 11.85
C LYS A 20 32.21 -13.95 10.92
N ALA A 21 31.04 -14.17 10.32
CA ALA A 21 30.80 -15.34 9.48
C ALA A 21 30.16 -14.99 8.12
N SER A 22 30.90 -14.29 7.28
CA SER A 22 30.72 -14.40 5.83
C SER A 22 32.09 -14.33 5.17
N PRO A 23 32.70 -15.47 4.82
CA PRO A 23 33.88 -15.46 3.97
C PRO A 23 33.45 -14.78 2.67
N ALA A 24 34.06 -13.63 2.39
CA ALA A 24 33.95 -12.97 1.11
C ALA A 24 34.44 -13.96 0.05
N SER A 25 33.50 -14.68 -0.56
CA SER A 25 33.77 -15.46 -1.77
C SER A 25 34.13 -14.45 -2.84
N TYR A 26 35.43 -14.25 -3.06
CA TYR A 26 35.95 -13.53 -4.21
C TYR A 26 35.40 -14.22 -5.45
N ARG A 27 34.30 -13.70 -5.98
CA ARG A 27 33.77 -14.14 -7.27
C ARG A 27 34.78 -13.69 -8.31
N ILE A 28 35.54 -14.66 -8.80
CA ILE A 28 36.39 -14.54 -9.98
C ILE A 28 35.56 -13.82 -11.05
N PRO A 29 35.96 -12.63 -11.52
CA PRO A 29 35.25 -11.96 -12.60
C PRO A 29 35.28 -12.90 -13.81
N LYS A 30 34.09 -13.35 -14.24
CA LYS A 30 33.94 -14.16 -15.44
C LYS A 30 34.68 -13.42 -16.56
N ARG A 31 35.73 -14.05 -17.10
CA ARG A 31 36.45 -13.62 -18.30
C ARG A 31 35.44 -13.01 -19.27
N PHE A 32 35.69 -11.78 -19.69
CA PHE A 32 34.94 -11.08 -20.72
C PHE A 32 34.92 -11.97 -21.98
N GLN A 33 33.90 -12.81 -22.10
CA GLN A 33 33.57 -13.43 -23.36
C GLN A 33 33.18 -12.28 -24.28
N PHE A 34 33.98 -12.10 -25.31
CA PHE A 34 33.75 -11.16 -26.39
C PHE A 34 32.34 -11.43 -26.92
N CYS A 35 31.36 -10.64 -26.45
CA CYS A 35 29.99 -10.72 -26.91
C CYS A 35 30.03 -10.33 -28.38
N LYS A 36 29.90 -11.31 -29.29
CA LYS A 36 29.66 -11.06 -30.71
C LYS A 36 28.61 -9.94 -30.81
N PRO A 37 28.85 -8.88 -31.59
CA PRO A 37 27.93 -7.75 -31.66
C PRO A 37 26.54 -8.29 -31.96
N PHE A 38 25.65 -8.13 -30.98
CA PHE A 38 24.30 -8.68 -31.01
C PHE A 38 23.47 -7.85 -31.98
N TRP A 39 23.73 -8.03 -33.28
CA TRP A 39 22.83 -7.56 -34.30
C TRP A 39 21.61 -8.46 -34.24
N PRO A 40 20.43 -7.94 -33.86
CA PRO A 40 19.22 -8.74 -33.87
C PRO A 40 19.05 -9.28 -35.30
N PRO A 41 18.81 -10.59 -35.48
CA PRO A 41 18.67 -11.16 -36.80
C PRO A 41 17.62 -10.35 -37.57
N VAL A 42 17.97 -9.90 -38.78
CA VAL A 42 17.09 -9.12 -39.65
C VAL A 42 15.88 -9.99 -39.96
N LEU A 43 14.84 -9.84 -39.15
CA LEU A 43 13.61 -10.60 -39.29
C LEU A 43 12.91 -10.07 -40.54
N SER A 44 12.63 -10.97 -41.49
CA SER A 44 11.82 -10.63 -42.65
C SER A 44 10.51 -9.97 -42.22
N LYS A 45 10.03 -8.98 -43.01
CA LYS A 45 8.81 -8.21 -42.70
C LYS A 45 7.61 -9.12 -42.35
N LYS A 46 7.53 -10.30 -42.98
CA LYS A 46 6.53 -11.34 -42.69
C LYS A 46 6.64 -11.93 -41.27
N ARG A 47 7.85 -12.29 -40.81
CA ARG A 47 8.08 -12.80 -39.44
C ARG A 47 7.82 -11.73 -38.38
N ALA A 48 8.17 -10.46 -38.66
CA ALA A 48 7.86 -9.34 -37.76
C ALA A 48 6.33 -9.16 -37.57
N ALA A 49 5.56 -9.19 -38.67
CA ALA A 49 4.10 -9.13 -38.61
C ALA A 49 3.48 -10.30 -37.83
N GLN A 50 3.96 -11.53 -38.04
CA GLN A 50 3.47 -12.71 -37.32
C GLN A 50 3.75 -12.62 -35.81
N LYS A 51 4.94 -12.13 -35.43
CA LYS A 51 5.33 -11.92 -34.03
C LYS A 51 4.45 -10.85 -33.36
N THR A 52 4.12 -9.75 -34.04
CA THR A 52 3.21 -8.72 -33.47
C THR A 52 1.78 -9.25 -33.29
N LEU A 53 1.27 -10.07 -34.22
CA LEU A 53 -0.04 -10.72 -34.09
C LEU A 53 -0.10 -11.67 -32.88
N LEU A 54 0.93 -12.50 -32.69
CA LEU A 54 1.06 -13.38 -31.52
C LEU A 54 1.12 -12.59 -30.21
N GLN A 55 1.89 -11.50 -30.16
CA GLN A 55 1.94 -10.62 -28.99
C GLN A 55 0.58 -9.98 -28.69
N LYS A 56 -0.14 -9.50 -29.71
CA LYS A 56 -1.50 -8.94 -29.55
C LYS A 56 -2.47 -10.01 -29.01
N LYS A 57 -2.44 -11.24 -29.54
CA LYS A 57 -3.26 -12.37 -29.04
C LYS A 57 -2.94 -12.70 -27.57
N ASN A 58 -1.66 -12.75 -27.19
CA ASN A 58 -1.23 -13.02 -25.82
C ASN A 58 -1.62 -11.91 -24.85
N LYS A 59 -1.50 -10.63 -25.25
CA LYS A 59 -1.94 -9.48 -24.45
C LYS A 59 -3.46 -9.51 -24.21
N LYS A 60 -4.26 -9.85 -25.24
CA LYS A 60 -5.72 -10.06 -25.10
C LYS A 60 -6.05 -11.23 -24.14
N LYS A 61 -5.39 -12.39 -24.27
CA LYS A 61 -5.57 -13.54 -23.35
C LYS A 61 -5.22 -13.18 -21.89
N LYS A 62 -4.10 -12.50 -21.65
CA LYS A 62 -3.70 -12.02 -20.30
C LYS A 62 -4.73 -11.03 -19.72
N LYS A 63 -5.23 -10.08 -20.52
CA LYS A 63 -6.30 -9.15 -20.08
C LYS A 63 -7.59 -9.89 -19.72
N LYS A 64 -8.05 -10.86 -20.52
CA LYS A 64 -9.23 -11.70 -20.21
C LYS A 64 -9.04 -12.51 -18.91
N LYS A 65 -7.89 -13.18 -18.72
CA LYS A 65 -7.57 -13.91 -17.47
C LYS A 65 -7.58 -12.98 -16.24
N LYS A 66 -6.98 -11.80 -16.32
CA LYS A 66 -7.01 -10.79 -15.23
C LYS A 66 -8.44 -10.34 -14.90
N LYS A 67 -9.28 -10.06 -15.93
CA LYS A 67 -10.70 -9.70 -15.72
C LYS A 67 -11.49 -10.83 -15.04
N LYS A 68 -11.32 -12.09 -15.47
CA LYS A 68 -11.98 -13.26 -14.84
C LYS A 68 -11.55 -13.44 -13.38
N LYS A 69 -10.24 -13.34 -13.08
CA LYS A 69 -9.71 -13.41 -11.70
C LYS A 69 -10.26 -12.28 -10.81
N LYS A 70 -10.44 -11.07 -11.35
CA LYS A 70 -11.04 -9.94 -10.62
C LYS A 70 -12.54 -10.18 -10.34
N LYS A 71 -13.29 -10.72 -11.31
CA LYS A 71 -14.71 -11.10 -11.10
C LYS A 71 -14.87 -12.18 -10.03
N ILE A 72 -14.04 -13.23 -10.05
CA ILE A 72 -14.09 -14.31 -9.02
C ILE A 72 -13.74 -13.76 -7.64
N LYS A 73 -12.69 -12.93 -7.52
CA LYS A 73 -12.32 -12.28 -6.25
C LYS A 73 -13.42 -11.37 -5.70
N ASN A 74 -14.15 -10.67 -6.57
CA ASN A 74 -15.26 -9.83 -6.15
C ASN A 74 -16.51 -10.64 -5.80
N LYS A 75 -16.77 -11.77 -6.48
CA LYS A 75 -17.89 -12.67 -6.17
C LYS A 75 -17.70 -13.35 -4.81
N LYS A 76 -16.49 -13.85 -4.50
CA LYS A 76 -16.15 -14.45 -3.20
C LYS A 76 -16.13 -13.44 -2.03
N LYS A 77 -16.20 -12.13 -2.31
CA LYS A 77 -16.29 -11.07 -1.29
C LYS A 77 -17.72 -10.63 -0.97
N ARG A 78 -18.72 -11.20 -1.66
CA ARG A 78 -20.13 -10.86 -1.53
C ARG A 78 -20.98 -11.98 -0.93
N GLU A 79 -20.34 -12.99 -0.35
CA GLU A 79 -21.05 -13.75 0.67
C GLU A 79 -21.09 -12.81 1.87
N ASP A 80 -22.22 -12.13 2.01
CA ASP A 80 -22.46 -11.24 3.13
C ASP A 80 -22.24 -12.07 4.40
N PRO A 81 -21.44 -11.57 5.37
CA PRO A 81 -21.21 -12.30 6.60
C PRO A 81 -22.56 -12.64 7.22
N PRO A 82 -22.70 -13.84 7.82
CA PRO A 82 -23.97 -14.25 8.44
C PRO A 82 -24.45 -13.12 9.35
N HIS A 83 -25.67 -12.62 9.09
CA HIS A 83 -26.19 -11.46 9.83
C HIS A 83 -26.44 -11.79 11.31
N VAL A 84 -26.46 -13.07 11.66
CA VAL A 84 -26.78 -13.60 12.97
C VAL A 84 -25.53 -14.18 13.64
N CYS A 85 -25.33 -13.85 14.91
CA CYS A 85 -24.25 -14.38 15.72
C CYS A 85 -24.47 -15.89 16.02
N PRO A 86 -23.49 -16.77 15.77
CA PRO A 86 -23.65 -18.20 16.05
C PRO A 86 -23.73 -18.54 17.54
N GLY A 87 -23.31 -17.64 18.42
CA GLY A 87 -23.34 -17.87 19.87
C GLY A 87 -24.70 -17.58 20.49
N CYS A 88 -25.26 -16.40 20.22
CA CYS A 88 -26.48 -15.93 20.89
C CYS A 88 -27.70 -15.82 19.96
N SER A 89 -27.55 -16.15 18.67
CA SER A 89 -28.59 -16.03 17.64
C SER A 89 -29.18 -14.62 17.45
N LYS A 90 -28.51 -13.57 17.95
CA LYS A 90 -28.90 -12.16 17.71
C LYS A 90 -28.13 -11.58 16.54
N ASP A 91 -28.65 -10.50 15.96
CA ASP A 91 -27.98 -9.81 14.85
C ASP A 91 -26.60 -9.24 15.25
N ILE A 92 -25.62 -9.41 14.35
CA ILE A 92 -24.24 -8.90 14.50
C ILE A 92 -24.19 -7.37 14.47
N SER A 93 -25.24 -6.70 13.98
CA SER A 93 -25.38 -5.25 14.00
C SER A 93 -25.61 -4.68 15.41
N VAL A 94 -26.03 -5.51 16.37
CA VAL A 94 -26.22 -5.09 17.76
C VAL A 94 -24.85 -4.88 18.42
N ILE A 95 -24.72 -3.80 19.21
CA ILE A 95 -23.48 -3.24 19.80
C ILE A 95 -22.61 -4.28 20.54
N GLU A 96 -23.17 -5.42 20.93
CA GLU A 96 -22.48 -6.48 21.67
C GLU A 96 -21.70 -7.49 20.81
N HIS A 97 -21.74 -7.35 19.48
CA HIS A 97 -21.01 -8.20 18.55
C HIS A 97 -19.89 -7.45 17.81
N LEU A 98 -18.69 -8.03 17.79
CA LEU A 98 -17.55 -7.50 17.02
C LEU A 98 -17.09 -8.54 15.99
N SER A 99 -17.24 -8.22 14.71
CA SER A 99 -16.73 -9.05 13.61
C SER A 99 -15.36 -8.55 13.13
N LEU A 100 -14.34 -9.41 13.23
CA LEU A 100 -12.99 -9.13 12.77
C LEU A 100 -12.45 -10.32 11.95
N GLN A 101 -12.20 -10.08 10.67
CA GLN A 101 -11.62 -11.08 9.74
C GLN A 101 -12.38 -12.42 9.66
N GLY A 102 -13.71 -12.39 9.87
CA GLY A 102 -14.53 -13.60 9.84
C GLY A 102 -14.65 -14.31 11.20
N LEU A 103 -14.02 -13.79 12.25
CA LEU A 103 -14.28 -14.18 13.63
C LEU A 103 -15.29 -13.20 14.25
N THR A 104 -16.27 -13.72 14.97
CA THR A 104 -17.28 -12.93 15.66
C THR A 104 -17.11 -13.10 17.17
N PHE A 105 -16.78 -12.00 17.85
CA PHE A 105 -16.85 -11.95 19.30
C PHE A 105 -18.29 -11.69 19.73
N CYS A 106 -18.77 -12.47 20.71
CA CYS A 106 -20.08 -12.35 21.32
C CYS A 106 -19.94 -12.29 22.84
N ARG A 107 -20.31 -11.16 23.43
CA ARG A 107 -20.21 -10.94 24.88
C ARG A 107 -21.01 -11.97 25.70
N ALA A 108 -22.17 -12.39 25.20
CA ALA A 108 -23.08 -13.27 25.91
C ALA A 108 -22.56 -14.72 26.04
N THR A 109 -21.83 -15.23 25.05
CA THR A 109 -21.40 -16.63 25.04
C THR A 109 -19.99 -16.85 25.55
N SER A 110 -19.12 -15.85 25.43
CA SER A 110 -17.70 -16.08 25.66
C SER A 110 -17.33 -16.11 27.15
N GLY A 111 -18.17 -15.56 28.04
CA GLY A 111 -17.88 -15.39 29.48
C GLY A 111 -16.64 -14.52 29.81
N MET A 112 -15.82 -14.24 28.80
CA MET A 112 -14.61 -13.42 28.84
C MET A 112 -14.90 -12.02 28.30
N THR A 113 -14.12 -11.04 28.77
CA THR A 113 -14.20 -9.66 28.27
C THR A 113 -13.64 -9.55 26.86
N LEU A 114 -14.04 -8.51 26.13
CA LEU A 114 -13.53 -8.24 24.77
C LEU A 114 -11.99 -8.16 24.76
N ASP A 115 -11.39 -7.54 25.78
CA ASP A 115 -9.93 -7.44 25.90
C ASP A 115 -9.25 -8.80 26.09
N GLN A 116 -9.84 -9.68 26.90
CA GLN A 116 -9.33 -11.05 27.07
C GLN A 116 -9.43 -11.84 25.77
N TRP A 117 -10.56 -11.75 25.08
CA TRP A 117 -10.75 -12.42 23.80
C TRP A 117 -9.77 -11.92 22.73
N LEU A 118 -9.54 -10.61 22.66
CA LEU A 118 -8.56 -9.99 21.75
C LEU A 118 -7.12 -10.46 22.04
N LYS A 119 -6.76 -10.68 23.32
CA LYS A 119 -5.43 -11.18 23.68
C LYS A 119 -5.19 -12.62 23.22
N VAL A 120 -6.22 -13.47 23.20
CA VAL A 120 -6.12 -14.89 22.85
C VAL A 120 -6.25 -15.12 21.34
N ASN A 121 -7.22 -14.46 20.69
CA ASN A 121 -7.63 -14.81 19.32
C ASN A 121 -7.04 -13.90 18.24
N VAL A 122 -6.46 -12.75 18.61
CA VAL A 122 -6.01 -11.73 17.66
C VAL A 122 -4.52 -11.48 17.82
N PRO A 123 -3.73 -11.38 16.72
CA PRO A 123 -2.32 -11.04 16.81
C PRO A 123 -2.10 -9.75 17.61
N LYS A 124 -1.07 -9.71 18.46
CA LYS A 124 -0.77 -8.59 19.37
C LYS A 124 -0.79 -7.21 18.67
N THR A 125 -0.28 -7.13 17.44
CA THR A 125 -0.28 -5.91 16.63
C THR A 125 -1.66 -5.45 16.21
N THR A 126 -2.57 -6.38 15.92
CA THR A 126 -3.96 -6.10 15.56
C THR A 126 -4.76 -5.69 16.79
N GLY A 127 -4.57 -6.37 17.93
CA GLY A 127 -5.17 -5.99 19.21
C GLY A 127 -4.84 -4.55 19.64
N TRP A 128 -3.54 -4.18 19.57
CA TRP A 128 -3.10 -2.81 19.84
C TRP A 128 -3.74 -1.77 18.92
N ARG A 129 -3.89 -2.06 17.62
CA ARG A 129 -4.55 -1.15 16.67
C ARG A 129 -6.03 -0.96 16.98
N LEU A 130 -6.72 -2.03 17.39
CA LEU A 130 -8.11 -1.97 17.82
C LEU A 130 -8.27 -1.13 19.07
N GLN A 131 -7.41 -1.33 20.08
CA GLN A 131 -7.42 -0.54 21.31
C GLN A 131 -7.19 0.94 21.02
N ILE A 132 -6.21 1.30 20.17
CA ILE A 132 -6.04 2.70 19.74
C ILE A 132 -7.30 3.23 19.08
N LYS A 133 -7.89 2.48 18.15
CA LYS A 133 -9.10 2.92 17.44
C LYS A 133 -10.27 3.13 18.39
N MET A 134 -10.45 2.25 19.38
CA MET A 134 -11.51 2.36 20.39
C MET A 134 -11.25 3.53 21.35
N ALA A 135 -10.01 3.70 21.82
CA ALA A 135 -9.62 4.84 22.66
C ALA A 135 -9.80 6.18 21.91
N SER A 136 -9.40 6.24 20.65
CA SER A 136 -9.62 7.39 19.77
C SER A 136 -11.12 7.68 19.57
N ALA A 137 -11.94 6.66 19.34
CA ALA A 137 -13.39 6.82 19.24
C ALA A 137 -14.04 7.28 20.55
N ALA A 138 -13.60 6.74 21.70
CA ALA A 138 -14.07 7.15 23.02
C ALA A 138 -13.69 8.61 23.34
N ALA A 139 -12.52 9.05 22.89
CA ALA A 139 -12.10 10.45 22.97
C ALA A 139 -12.81 11.38 21.95
N GLY A 140 -13.71 10.84 21.11
CA GLY A 140 -14.32 11.58 19.99
C GLY A 140 -13.33 11.96 18.87
N VAL A 141 -12.06 11.56 19.00
CA VAL A 141 -11.02 11.76 18.01
C VAL A 141 -11.09 10.64 17.00
N PHE A 142 -12.02 10.72 16.06
CA PHE A 142 -11.94 9.82 14.91
C PHE A 142 -10.60 10.07 14.21
N PRO A 143 -9.85 9.02 13.81
CA PRO A 143 -8.65 9.19 13.02
C PRO A 143 -9.05 9.80 11.67
N THR A 144 -9.16 11.12 11.63
CA THR A 144 -9.20 11.89 10.42
C THR A 144 -7.91 11.54 9.69
N ARG A 145 -8.00 11.31 8.37
CA ARG A 145 -6.78 11.14 7.57
C ARG A 145 -5.90 12.34 7.90
N ARG A 146 -4.75 12.11 8.56
CA ARG A 146 -3.86 13.17 9.05
C ARG A 146 -3.92 14.35 8.11
N ASP A 147 -4.40 15.47 8.61
CA ASP A 147 -4.49 16.68 7.81
C ASP A 147 -3.08 17.09 7.45
N ARG A 148 -2.72 16.81 6.21
CA ARG A 148 -1.41 17.17 5.69
C ARG A 148 -1.43 18.66 5.44
N THR A 149 -0.54 19.39 6.09
CA THR A 149 -0.27 20.78 5.77
C THR A 149 0.81 20.85 4.69
N CYS A 150 0.68 21.82 3.80
CA CYS A 150 1.67 22.08 2.76
C CYS A 150 2.92 22.68 3.40
N THR A 151 4.11 22.17 3.05
CA THR A 151 5.37 22.72 3.56
C THR A 151 5.70 24.09 2.96
N LEU A 152 5.10 24.46 1.82
CA LEU A 152 5.39 25.71 1.12
C LEU A 152 4.47 26.85 1.57
N CYS A 153 3.17 26.60 1.69
CA CYS A 153 2.19 27.65 2.00
C CYS A 153 1.45 27.44 3.33
N SER A 154 1.86 26.46 4.14
CA SER A 154 1.29 26.07 5.45
C SER A 154 -0.23 25.71 5.48
N GLN A 155 -0.96 25.87 4.38
CA GLN A 155 -2.38 25.53 4.28
C GLN A 155 -2.61 24.01 4.24
N ARG A 156 -3.83 23.60 4.58
CA ARG A 156 -4.27 22.20 4.47
C ARG A 156 -4.21 21.76 3.00
N MET A 157 -3.54 20.63 2.74
CA MET A 157 -3.39 20.06 1.40
C MET A 157 -4.71 19.44 0.92
N THR A 158 -5.56 20.26 0.32
CA THR A 158 -6.80 19.83 -0.31
C THR A 158 -6.82 20.25 -1.77
N ARG A 159 -7.60 19.56 -2.61
CA ARG A 159 -7.76 19.96 -4.01
C ARG A 159 -8.42 21.35 -4.12
N ALA A 160 -9.31 21.68 -3.19
CA ALA A 160 -9.97 22.99 -3.12
C ALA A 160 -8.99 24.13 -2.87
N THR A 161 -7.95 23.89 -2.06
CA THR A 161 -6.90 24.87 -1.78
C THR A 161 -5.76 24.84 -2.81
N GLY A 162 -5.97 24.27 -4.01
CA GLY A 162 -4.95 24.22 -5.06
C GLY A 162 -3.79 23.27 -4.78
N HIS A 163 -3.98 22.27 -3.90
CA HIS A 163 -2.96 21.26 -3.60
C HIS A 163 -3.28 19.92 -4.27
N SER A 164 -2.25 19.28 -4.83
CA SER A 164 -2.39 17.91 -5.31
C SER A 164 -1.12 17.09 -5.08
N MET A 165 -1.25 15.75 -5.11
CA MET A 165 -0.12 14.84 -5.01
C MET A 165 -0.18 13.85 -6.16
N HIS A 166 0.86 13.85 -6.99
CA HIS A 166 0.98 12.87 -8.06
C HIS A 166 1.47 11.54 -7.46
N ARG A 167 0.52 10.64 -7.16
CA ARG A 167 0.80 9.37 -6.46
C ARG A 167 1.94 8.52 -7.06
N PRO A 168 2.10 8.42 -8.40
CA PRO A 168 3.20 7.64 -8.98
C PRO A 168 4.59 8.20 -8.65
N THR A 169 4.79 9.52 -8.74
CA THR A 169 6.09 10.17 -8.49
C THR A 169 6.25 10.66 -7.04
N ARG A 170 5.17 10.62 -6.25
CA ARG A 170 5.08 11.17 -4.88
C ARG A 170 5.41 12.66 -4.78
N GLN A 171 5.40 13.38 -5.89
CA GLN A 171 5.57 14.83 -5.89
C GLN A 171 4.27 15.51 -5.43
N SER A 172 4.41 16.57 -4.64
CA SER A 172 3.32 17.46 -4.22
C SER A 172 3.38 18.74 -5.02
N PHE A 173 2.21 19.25 -5.39
CA PHE A 173 2.03 20.54 -6.04
C PHE A 173 1.24 21.47 -5.13
N CYS A 174 1.68 22.71 -5.07
CA CYS A 174 1.02 23.81 -4.39
C CYS A 174 0.87 24.96 -5.38
N GLN A 175 -0.37 25.29 -5.73
CA GLN A 175 -0.67 26.34 -6.71
C GLN A 175 -0.21 27.73 -6.23
N VAL A 176 -0.26 27.99 -4.92
CA VAL A 176 0.13 29.27 -4.32
C VAL A 176 1.63 29.54 -4.48
N SER A 177 2.46 28.50 -4.46
CA SER A 177 3.92 28.63 -4.55
C SER A 177 4.47 28.30 -5.94
N ASP A 178 3.62 28.05 -6.94
CA ASP A 178 4.10 27.70 -8.28
C ASP A 178 4.56 28.94 -9.04
N PRO A 179 5.86 29.08 -9.39
CA PRO A 179 6.38 30.28 -10.04
C PRO A 179 5.81 30.49 -11.45
N GLN A 180 5.29 29.43 -12.06
CA GLN A 180 4.72 29.46 -13.41
C GLN A 180 3.21 29.73 -13.40
N ASN A 181 2.60 29.95 -12.22
CA ASN A 181 1.16 30.14 -12.05
C ASN A 181 0.31 29.06 -12.74
N ARG A 182 0.81 27.81 -12.79
CA ARG A 182 0.07 26.70 -13.43
C ARG A 182 -1.08 26.27 -12.54
N THR A 183 -2.14 25.77 -13.18
CA THR A 183 -3.21 25.08 -12.46
C THR A 183 -2.80 23.65 -12.10
N VAL A 184 -3.45 23.07 -11.09
CA VAL A 184 -3.28 21.66 -10.71
C VAL A 184 -3.42 20.72 -11.91
N GLU A 185 -4.29 21.05 -12.86
CA GLU A 185 -4.58 20.20 -14.02
C GLU A 185 -3.49 20.32 -15.10
N GLN A 186 -2.94 21.51 -15.31
CA GLN A 186 -1.78 21.72 -16.19
C GLN A 186 -0.56 20.95 -15.67
N TRP A 187 -0.23 21.10 -14.38
CA TRP A 187 0.87 20.38 -13.75
C TRP A 187 0.70 18.85 -13.82
N LEU A 188 -0.51 18.34 -13.59
CA LEU A 188 -0.80 16.90 -13.73
C LEU A 188 -0.71 16.41 -15.17
N THR A 189 -1.01 17.25 -16.15
CA THR A 189 -0.95 16.90 -17.59
C THR A 189 0.49 16.84 -18.05
N GLU A 190 1.32 17.81 -17.67
CA GLU A 190 2.76 17.83 -17.92
C GLU A 190 3.44 16.59 -17.32
N LEU A 191 3.13 16.25 -16.06
CA LEU A 191 3.69 15.05 -15.41
C LEU A 191 3.27 13.73 -16.07
N ARG A 192 2.13 13.69 -16.75
CA ARG A 192 1.68 12.51 -17.51
C ARG A 192 2.29 12.45 -18.91
N GLY A 193 3.04 13.48 -19.33
CA GLY A 193 3.55 13.62 -20.68
C GLY A 193 2.45 13.96 -21.70
N GLY A 194 1.34 14.57 -21.26
CA GLY A 194 0.34 15.12 -22.16
C GLY A 194 0.77 16.49 -22.67
N LYS A 195 0.48 16.81 -23.94
CA LYS A 195 0.66 18.16 -24.47
C LYS A 195 -0.25 19.12 -23.73
N THR A 196 0.27 20.27 -23.33
CA THR A 196 -0.55 21.34 -22.75
C THR A 196 -1.29 22.10 -23.85
N GLU A 197 -2.37 22.81 -23.53
CA GLU A 197 -3.12 23.62 -24.51
C GLU A 197 -2.23 24.63 -25.24
N LYS A 198 -1.26 25.22 -24.53
CA LYS A 198 -0.29 26.17 -25.11
C LYS A 198 0.60 25.51 -26.17
N GLU A 199 0.93 24.24 -26.02
CA GLU A 199 1.70 23.48 -27.01
C GLU A 199 0.83 23.08 -28.20
N MET A 200 -0.45 22.76 -27.96
CA MET A 200 -1.39 22.46 -29.05
C MET A 200 -1.70 23.68 -29.95
N LEU A 201 -1.55 24.91 -29.44
CA LEU A 201 -1.73 26.15 -30.21
C LEU A 201 -0.53 26.52 -31.09
N ARG A 202 0.63 25.90 -30.91
CA ARG A 202 1.84 26.18 -31.69
C ARG A 202 2.06 25.22 -32.86
N ASP A 203 1.36 24.09 -32.87
CA ASP A 203 1.36 23.10 -33.94
C ASP A 203 0.27 23.43 -34.98
#